data_AF-A0A0A0V8R5-F1
#
_entry.id   AF-A0A0A0V8R5-F1
#
_cell.length_a   1.000
_cell.length_b   1.000
_cell.length_c   1.000
_cell.angle_alpha   90.00
_cell.angle_beta   90.00
_cell.angle_gamma   90.00
#
_symmetry.space_group_name_H-M   'P 1'
#
loop_
_entity.id
_entity.type
_entity.pdbx_description
1 polymer ?
#
loop_
_entity_poly.entity_id
_entity_poly.type
_entity_poly.pdbx_seq_one_letter_code
_entity_poly.pdbx_strand_id
1 'polypeptide(L)'
;TGNEEGLFYALDLGGTNFRVLRVLLGGKEGGIINQEFTEVSIPPSLMVGTSKELFDFIAIELAKFVAQEGEDFQVPVGEKRHLGFTFSFPVKQTS
;
A
#
# COMPACT_ATOMS: atom_id res chain seq x y z
N THR A 1 14.01 11.44 -7.27
CA THR A 1 14.71 12.31 -8.26
C THR A 1 13.77 12.81 -9.35
N GLY A 2 12.53 12.30 -9.39
CA GLY A 2 11.59 12.54 -10.46
C GLY A 2 11.80 11.59 -11.63
N ASN A 3 12.88 10.78 -11.63
CA ASN A 3 13.19 9.83 -12.70
C ASN A 3 12.60 8.43 -12.42
N GLU A 4 11.86 8.28 -11.32
CA GLU A 4 11.25 7.01 -10.94
C GLU A 4 10.14 6.62 -11.94
N GLU A 5 10.16 5.36 -12.36
CA GLU A 5 9.20 4.77 -13.29
C GLU A 5 8.66 3.46 -12.71
N GLY A 6 7.41 3.13 -13.05
CA GLY A 6 6.77 1.87 -12.67
C GLY A 6 5.73 1.99 -11.56
N LEU A 7 5.21 0.83 -11.16
CA LEU A 7 4.13 0.72 -10.20
C LEU A 7 4.64 0.54 -8.77
N PHE A 8 4.19 1.43 -7.88
CA PHE A 8 4.52 1.39 -6.46
C PHE A 8 3.26 1.41 -5.62
N TYR A 9 3.33 0.75 -4.46
CA TYR A 9 2.26 0.73 -3.48
C TYR A 9 2.64 1.52 -2.23
N ALA A 10 1.63 2.03 -1.52
CA ALA A 10 1.78 2.52 -0.16
C ALA A 10 0.65 1.99 0.74
N LEU A 11 1.01 1.73 2.00
CA LEU A 11 0.10 1.40 3.09
C LEU A 11 0.28 2.47 4.18
N ASP A 12 -0.80 3.10 4.59
CA ASP A 12 -0.80 4.11 5.65
C ASP A 12 -1.69 3.65 6.80
N LEU A 13 -1.08 3.29 7.92
CA LEU A 13 -1.75 2.83 9.13
C LEU A 13 -1.65 3.92 10.20
N GLY A 14 -2.74 4.65 10.40
CA GLY A 14 -2.78 5.86 11.24
C GLY A 14 -3.74 5.85 12.42
N GLY A 15 -4.55 4.80 12.60
CA GLY A 15 -5.49 4.74 13.71
C GLY A 15 -6.57 3.68 13.50
N THR A 16 -7.84 4.10 13.50
CA THR A 16 -9.02 3.25 13.29
C THR A 16 -9.25 2.88 11.82
N ASN A 17 -8.59 3.56 10.89
CA ASN A 17 -8.60 3.26 9.46
C ASN A 17 -7.16 3.10 8.98
N PHE A 18 -7.00 2.37 7.89
CA PHE A 18 -5.79 2.41 7.08
C PHE A 18 -6.14 2.68 5.62
N ARG A 19 -5.16 3.19 4.88
CA ARG A 19 -5.28 3.44 3.45
C ARG A 19 -4.30 2.56 2.70
N VAL A 20 -4.76 2.00 1.60
CA VAL A 20 -3.90 1.33 0.61
C VAL A 20 -3.97 2.16 -0.66
N LEU A 21 -2.83 2.45 -1.26
CA LEU A 21 -2.76 3.17 -2.52
C LEU A 21 -1.73 2.56 -3.47
N ARG A 22 -1.94 2.78 -4.76
CA ARG A 22 -0.97 2.48 -5.82
C ARG A 22 -0.75 3.71 -6.68
N VAL A 23 0.47 3.86 -7.18
CA VAL A 23 0.86 4.96 -8.06
C VAL A 23 1.69 4.40 -9.22
N LEU A 24 1.33 4.78 -10.44
CA LEU A 24 2.11 4.52 -11.63
C LEU A 24 2.93 5.77 -11.96
N LEU A 25 4.25 5.65 -11.87
CA LEU A 25 5.19 6.73 -12.14
C LEU A 25 5.72 6.64 -13.57
N GLY A 26 5.81 7.79 -14.24
CA GLY A 26 6.24 7.93 -15.63
C GLY A 26 7.54 8.69 -15.82
N GLY A 27 8.40 8.72 -14.79
CA GLY A 27 9.67 9.44 -14.85
C GLY A 27 9.49 10.95 -14.95
N LYS A 28 10.56 11.63 -15.38
CA LYS A 28 10.72 13.08 -15.19
C LYS A 28 9.68 13.91 -15.95
N GLU A 29 9.26 13.42 -17.10
CA GLU A 29 8.27 14.08 -17.95
C GLU A 29 6.85 13.56 -17.70
N GLY A 30 6.70 12.27 -17.34
CA GLY A 30 5.40 11.66 -17.11
C GLY A 30 4.82 11.91 -15.71
N GLY A 31 5.66 12.17 -14.71
CA GLY A 31 5.22 12.40 -13.34
C GLY A 31 4.38 11.23 -12.79
N ILE A 32 3.21 11.54 -12.22
CA ILE A 32 2.21 10.54 -11.82
C ILE A 32 1.27 10.30 -13.00
N ILE A 33 1.37 9.12 -13.61
CA ILE A 33 0.49 8.71 -14.73
C ILE A 33 -0.89 8.36 -14.18
N ASN A 34 -0.93 7.57 -13.11
CA ASN A 34 -2.18 7.13 -12.49
C ASN A 34 -1.98 6.90 -10.99
N GLN A 35 -3.04 7.10 -10.22
CA GLN A 35 -3.07 6.82 -8.79
C GLN A 35 -4.45 6.33 -8.37
N GLU A 36 -4.48 5.33 -7.51
CA GLU A 36 -5.71 4.85 -6.91
C GLU A 36 -5.49 4.58 -5.42
N PHE A 37 -6.54 4.73 -4.63
CA PHE A 37 -6.50 4.38 -3.21
C PHE A 37 -7.84 3.85 -2.75
N THR A 38 -7.79 3.08 -1.66
CA THR A 38 -8.95 2.67 -0.89
C THR A 38 -8.68 2.90 0.58
N GLU A 39 -9.73 3.25 1.32
CA GLU A 39 -9.68 3.40 2.77
C GLU A 39 -10.48 2.26 3.41
N VAL A 40 -9.90 1.65 4.43
CA VAL A 40 -10.48 0.50 5.10
C VAL A 40 -10.57 0.78 6.59
N SER A 41 -11.77 0.65 7.13
CA SER A 41 -12.01 0.71 8.57
C SER A 41 -11.59 -0.59 9.25
N ILE A 42 -10.83 -0.47 10.32
CA ILE A 42 -10.38 -1.59 11.13
C ILE A 42 -11.49 -1.95 12.12
N PRO A 43 -12.01 -3.19 12.10
CA PRO A 43 -12.94 -3.66 13.12
C PRO A 43 -12.40 -3.39 14.54
N PRO A 44 -13.20 -2.83 15.47
CA PRO A 44 -12.71 -2.50 16.81
C PRO A 44 -12.11 -3.69 17.58
N SER A 45 -12.61 -4.92 17.32
CA SER A 45 -12.06 -6.15 17.90
C SER A 45 -10.61 -6.40 17.47
N LEU A 46 -10.23 -6.03 16.25
CA LEU A 46 -8.86 -6.18 15.74
C LEU A 46 -7.91 -5.11 16.28
N MET A 47 -8.43 -3.96 16.72
CA MET A 47 -7.60 -2.91 17.36
C MET A 47 -7.09 -3.31 18.75
N VAL A 48 -7.79 -4.25 19.41
CA VAL A 48 -7.44 -4.78 20.74
C VAL A 48 -7.09 -6.26 20.71
N GLY A 49 -7.04 -6.86 19.50
CA GLY A 49 -6.70 -8.25 19.27
C GLY A 49 -5.19 -8.49 19.23
N THR A 50 -4.80 -9.62 18.66
CA THR A 50 -3.38 -9.94 18.46
C THR A 50 -2.80 -9.19 17.26
N SER A 51 -1.48 -8.99 17.27
CA SER A 51 -0.76 -8.44 16.12
C SER A 51 -0.98 -9.27 14.86
N LYS A 52 -0.99 -10.60 14.98
CA LYS A 52 -1.24 -11.50 13.86
C LYS A 52 -2.61 -11.23 13.22
N GLU A 53 -3.68 -11.14 14.01
CA GLU A 53 -5.03 -10.90 13.48
C GLU A 53 -5.14 -9.55 12.78
N LEU A 54 -4.55 -8.49 13.35
CA LEU A 54 -4.53 -7.17 12.73
C LEU A 54 -3.77 -7.17 11.40
N PHE A 55 -2.57 -7.73 11.37
CA PHE A 55 -1.75 -7.74 10.14
C PHE A 55 -2.25 -8.73 9.09
N ASP A 56 -2.88 -9.84 9.49
CA ASP A 56 -3.57 -10.74 8.55
C ASP A 56 -4.72 -10.00 7.86
N PHE A 57 -5.53 -9.23 8.62
CA PHE A 57 -6.60 -8.41 8.04
C PHE A 57 -6.07 -7.38 7.05
N ILE A 58 -5.04 -6.62 7.43
CA ILE A 58 -4.40 -5.63 6.55
C ILE A 58 -3.88 -6.30 5.26
N ALA A 59 -3.20 -7.46 5.39
CA ALA A 59 -2.67 -8.19 4.24
C ALA A 59 -3.76 -8.69 3.29
N ILE A 60 -4.90 -9.16 3.83
CA ILE A 60 -6.06 -9.59 3.03
C ILE A 60 -6.63 -8.41 2.24
N GLU A 61 -6.82 -7.25 2.87
CA GLU A 61 -7.37 -6.07 2.21
C GLU A 61 -6.40 -5.49 1.17
N LEU A 62 -5.09 -5.50 1.45
CA LEU A 62 -4.06 -5.19 0.46
C LEU A 62 -4.11 -6.15 -0.72
N ALA A 63 -4.24 -7.46 -0.49
CA ALA A 63 -4.33 -8.46 -1.56
C ALA A 63 -5.58 -8.26 -2.42
N LYS A 64 -6.72 -7.92 -1.83
CA LYS A 64 -7.94 -7.56 -2.56
C LYS A 64 -7.72 -6.33 -3.45
N PHE A 65 -7.03 -5.31 -2.95
CA PHE A 65 -6.72 -4.11 -3.72
C PHE A 65 -5.75 -4.38 -4.87
N VAL A 66 -4.73 -5.22 -4.66
CA VAL A 66 -3.81 -5.68 -5.72
C VAL A 66 -4.55 -6.48 -6.79
N ALA A 67 -5.53 -7.30 -6.43
CA ALA A 67 -6.34 -8.06 -7.39
C ALA A 67 -7.22 -7.18 -8.29
N GLN A 68 -7.36 -5.87 -7.98
CA GLN A 68 -8.12 -4.89 -8.77
C GLN A 68 -7.23 -4.09 -9.73
N GLU A 69 -5.99 -4.51 -9.98
CA GLU A 69 -5.13 -3.89 -10.98
C GLU A 69 -5.75 -4.00 -12.38
N GLY A 70 -5.92 -2.85 -13.05
CA GLY A 70 -6.24 -2.79 -14.48
C GLY A 70 -5.04 -3.11 -15.37
N GLU A 71 -5.23 -3.03 -16.70
CA GLU A 71 -4.16 -3.27 -17.68
C GLU A 71 -2.97 -2.31 -17.48
N ASP A 72 -3.23 -1.07 -17.05
CA ASP A 72 -2.21 -0.04 -16.82
C ASP A 72 -1.30 -0.33 -15.61
N PHE A 73 -1.71 -1.24 -14.72
CA PHE A 73 -1.03 -1.52 -13.45
C PHE A 73 -0.36 -2.90 -13.41
N GLN A 74 -0.16 -3.53 -14.57
CA GLN A 74 0.44 -4.86 -14.60
C GLN A 74 1.94 -4.80 -14.32
N VAL A 75 2.38 -5.62 -13.38
CA VAL A 75 3.81 -5.83 -13.06
C VAL A 75 4.34 -6.99 -13.91
N PRO A 76 5.55 -6.89 -14.50
CA PRO A 76 6.14 -7.98 -15.26
C PRO A 76 6.18 -9.30 -14.47
N VAL A 77 5.98 -10.42 -15.16
CA VAL A 77 6.00 -11.75 -14.53
C VAL A 77 7.38 -11.98 -13.88
N GLY A 78 7.37 -12.32 -12.60
CA GLY A 78 8.59 -12.55 -11.82
C GLY A 78 9.07 -11.34 -11.02
N GLU A 79 8.51 -10.16 -11.24
CA GLU A 79 8.80 -8.98 -10.42
C GLU A 79 7.90 -8.90 -9.18
N LYS A 80 8.48 -8.39 -8.09
CA LYS A 80 7.77 -8.16 -6.83
C LYS A 80 7.21 -6.75 -6.82
N ARG A 81 5.99 -6.59 -6.29
CA ARG A 81 5.44 -5.28 -5.95
C ARG A 81 6.20 -4.70 -4.76
N HIS A 82 6.60 -3.44 -4.87
CA HIS A 82 7.24 -2.70 -3.79
C HIS A 82 6.20 -1.87 -3.03
N LEU A 83 6.25 -1.91 -1.70
CA LEU A 83 5.31 -1.25 -0.80
C LEU A 83 6.08 -0.33 0.15
N GLY A 84 5.72 0.96 0.17
CA GLY A 84 6.06 1.86 1.27
C GLY A 84 5.07 1.68 2.42
N PHE A 85 5.56 1.55 3.65
CA PHE A 85 4.69 1.41 4.82
C PHE A 85 4.85 2.60 5.77
N THR A 86 3.82 3.44 5.82
CA THR A 86 3.69 4.51 6.82
C THR A 86 3.02 3.94 8.07
N PHE A 87 3.80 3.80 9.14
CA PHE A 87 3.33 3.33 10.44
C PHE A 87 3.32 4.50 11.43
N SER A 88 2.16 5.16 11.59
CA SER A 88 2.06 6.43 12.33
C SER A 88 1.86 6.23 13.83
N PHE A 89 2.65 5.34 14.42
CA PHE A 89 2.73 5.12 15.87
C PHE A 89 4.17 5.34 16.33
N PRO A 90 4.41 5.61 17.63
CA PRO A 90 5.76 5.70 18.16
C PRO A 90 6.58 4.47 17.79
N VAL A 91 7.64 4.68 17.02
CA VAL A 91 8.49 3.61 16.49
C VAL A 91 9.95 4.01 16.59
N LYS A 92 10.81 3.02 16.85
CA LYS A 92 12.25 3.17 16.72
C LYS A 92 12.68 2.51 15.41
N GLN A 93 12.89 3.30 14.37
CA GLN A 93 13.47 2.78 13.13
C GLN A 93 14.92 2.37 13.38
N THR A 94 15.28 1.15 12.98
CA THR A 94 16.60 0.55 13.24
C THR A 94 17.39 0.22 11.97
N SER A 95 16.75 0.31 10.81
CA SER A 95 17.34 0.17 9.48
C SER A 95 16.47 0.88 8.44
#